data_AF-A0A927B1Y6-F1
#
_entry.id   AF-A0A927B1Y6-F1
#
_cell.length_a   1.000
_cell.length_b   1.000
_cell.length_c   1.000
_cell.angle_alpha   90.00
_cell.angle_beta   90.00
_cell.angle_gamma   90.00
#
_symmetry.space_group_name_H-M   'P 1'
#
loop_
_entity.id
_entity.type
_entity.pdbx_description
1 polymer ?
#
loop_
_entity_poly.entity_id
_entity_poly.type
_entity_poly.pdbx_seq_one_letter_code
_entity_poly.pdbx_strand_id
1 'polypeptide(L)'
;MWVDQLGPGLYWFDADKLERIGLNLLANAVKFTPRGRITVTLQAGIRLLVEDTGPGMGDEERPHIFDRFYQGRAASASSPG
;
A
#
# COMPACT_ATOMS: atom_id res chain seq x y z
N MET A 1 -15.72 6.35 2.16
CA MET A 1 -15.94 7.38 1.12
C MET A 1 -14.71 7.36 0.24
N TRP A 2 -14.76 6.62 -0.87
CA TRP A 2 -13.66 6.63 -1.83
C TRP A 2 -13.66 7.98 -2.53
N VAL A 3 -12.47 8.54 -2.75
CA VAL A 3 -12.29 9.82 -3.45
C VAL A 3 -12.95 9.69 -4.82
N ASP A 4 -13.83 10.62 -5.16
CA ASP A 4 -14.39 10.73 -6.50
C ASP A 4 -13.26 10.66 -7.52
N GLN A 5 -13.46 9.81 -8.52
CA GLN A 5 -12.49 9.55 -9.56
C GLN A 5 -12.09 10.89 -10.21
N LEU A 6 -10.82 11.27 -10.07
CA LEU A 6 -10.30 12.49 -10.69
C LEU A 6 -10.59 12.41 -12.21
N GLY A 7 -11.26 13.43 -12.74
CA GLY A 7 -11.58 13.51 -14.16
C GLY A 7 -10.32 13.63 -15.04
N PRO A 8 -10.44 13.59 -16.37
CA PRO A 8 -9.31 13.88 -17.25
C PRO A 8 -8.79 15.31 -17.00
N GLY A 9 -7.49 15.49 -16.80
CA GLY A 9 -6.90 16.81 -16.58
C GLY A 9 -5.42 16.79 -16.19
N LEU A 10 -4.81 17.98 -16.13
CA LEU A 10 -3.49 18.19 -15.55
C LEU A 10 -3.65 18.50 -14.07
N TYR A 11 -2.84 17.86 -13.23
CA TYR A 11 -2.90 17.99 -11.79
C TYR A 11 -1.53 18.32 -11.22
N TRP A 12 -1.52 19.18 -10.22
CA TRP A 12 -0.32 19.51 -9.46
C TRP A 12 -0.26 18.64 -8.21
N PHE A 13 0.95 18.18 -7.89
CA PHE A 13 1.20 17.36 -6.73
C PHE A 13 2.40 17.88 -5.96
N ASP A 14 2.36 17.63 -4.66
CA ASP A 14 3.51 17.74 -3.78
C ASP A 14 4.38 16.48 -3.97
N ALA A 15 5.58 16.67 -4.52
CA ALA A 15 6.48 15.58 -4.89
C ALA A 15 6.88 14.74 -3.68
N ASP A 16 7.19 15.38 -2.55
CA ASP A 16 7.63 14.72 -1.32
C ASP A 16 6.50 13.86 -0.74
N LYS A 17 5.25 14.32 -0.82
CA LYS A 17 4.08 13.53 -0.40
C LYS A 17 3.84 12.33 -1.30
N LEU A 18 3.98 12.49 -2.62
CA LEU A 18 3.84 11.37 -3.55
C LEU A 18 4.93 10.32 -3.34
N GLU A 19 6.18 10.75 -3.16
CA GLU A 19 7.29 9.88 -2.81
C GLU A 19 6.99 9.11 -1.54
N ARG A 20 6.55 9.80 -0.47
CA ARG A 20 6.23 9.16 0.81
C ARG A 20 5.10 8.13 0.68
N ILE A 21 4.07 8.40 -0.10
CA ILE A 21 2.99 7.43 -0.37
C ILE A 21 3.58 6.20 -1.07
N GLY A 22 4.36 6.40 -2.14
CA GLY A 22 4.99 5.32 -2.88
C GLY A 22 5.91 4.46 -2.00
N LEU A 23 6.78 5.10 -1.23
CA LEU A 23 7.70 4.42 -0.30
C LEU A 23 6.96 3.62 0.76
N ASN A 24 5.89 4.16 1.35
CA ASN A 24 5.10 3.43 2.35
C ASN A 24 4.46 2.16 1.77
N LEU A 25 3.87 2.25 0.57
CA LEU A 25 3.25 1.10 -0.09
C LEU A 25 4.29 0.04 -0.45
N LEU A 26 5.41 0.45 -1.04
CA LEU A 26 6.49 -0.46 -1.43
C LEU A 26 7.18 -1.10 -0.21
N ALA A 27 7.41 -0.33 0.87
CA ALA A 27 7.98 -0.85 2.09
C ALA A 27 7.08 -1.93 2.72
N ASN A 28 5.76 -1.74 2.70
CA ASN A 28 4.80 -2.75 3.14
C ASN A 28 4.86 -4.01 2.23
N ALA A 29 4.82 -3.83 0.91
CA ALA A 29 4.88 -4.95 -0.03
C ALA A 29 6.16 -5.79 0.13
N VAL A 30 7.32 -5.14 0.28
CA VAL A 30 8.61 -5.81 0.52
C VAL A 30 8.63 -6.52 1.88
N LYS A 31 8.13 -5.86 2.93
CA LYS A 31 8.06 -6.44 4.28
C LYS A 31 7.24 -7.72 4.31
N PHE A 32 6.10 -7.74 3.61
CA PHE A 32 5.15 -8.87 3.64
C PHE A 32 5.34 -9.88 2.50
N THR A 33 6.20 -9.59 1.51
CA THR A 33 6.57 -10.53 0.43
C THR A 33 8.09 -10.80 0.39
N PRO A 34 8.66 -11.53 1.37
CA PRO A 34 10.08 -11.89 1.35
C PRO A 34 10.48 -12.77 0.16
N ARG A 35 9.54 -13.57 -0.35
CA ARG A 35 9.68 -14.38 -1.56
C ARG A 35 8.39 -14.26 -2.36
N GLY A 36 8.50 -13.84 -3.62
CA GLY A 36 7.34 -13.64 -4.48
C GLY A 36 7.57 -12.54 -5.49
N ARG A 37 6.49 -11.88 -5.91
CA ARG A 37 6.51 -10.78 -6.87
C ARG A 37 5.77 -9.58 -6.31
N ILE A 38 6.33 -8.41 -6.58
CA ILE A 38 5.67 -7.12 -6.39
C ILE A 38 5.52 -6.52 -7.79
N THR A 39 4.31 -6.07 -8.12
CA THR A 39 3.99 -5.43 -9.40
C THR A 39 3.54 -4.00 -9.13
N VAL A 40 4.15 -3.07 -9.85
CA VAL A 40 3.82 -1.64 -9.76
C VAL A 40 3.28 -1.20 -11.11
N THR A 41 2.06 -0.68 -11.12
CA THR A 41 1.39 -0.23 -12.33
C THR A 41 0.98 1.22 -12.18
N LEU A 42 1.39 2.07 -13.13
CA LEU A 42 0.91 3.44 -13.26
C LEU A 42 -0.08 3.50 -14.42
N GLN A 43 -1.33 3.84 -14.12
CA GLN A 43 -2.41 3.98 -15.10
C GLN A 43 -2.76 5.45 -15.32
N ALA A 44 -3.35 5.75 -16.49
CA ALA A 44 -3.95 7.06 -16.76
C ALA A 44 -5.01 7.42 -15.70
N GLY A 45 -5.18 8.72 -15.44
CA GLY A 45 -6.10 9.20 -14.39
C GLY A 45 -5.52 9.13 -12.96
N ILE A 46 -4.19 9.20 -12.82
CA ILE A 46 -3.44 9.27 -11.54
C ILE A 46 -3.78 8.08 -10.65
N ARG A 47 -3.53 6.89 -11.17
CA ARG A 47 -3.72 5.65 -10.42
C ARG A 47 -2.41 4.89 -10.36
N LEU A 48 -1.82 4.88 -9.17
CA LEU A 48 -0.70 4.02 -8.81
C LEU A 48 -1.24 2.77 -8.12
N LEU A 49 -0.95 1.61 -8.66
CA LEU A 49 -1.30 0.32 -8.09
C LEU A 49 -0.02 -0.41 -7.67
N VAL A 50 0.00 -0.93 -6.45
CA VAL A 50 1.06 -1.78 -5.91
C VAL A 50 0.40 -3.08 -5.47
N GLU A 51 0.77 -4.17 -6.13
CA GLU A 51 0.25 -5.51 -5.89
C GLU A 51 1.40 -6.42 -5.46
N ASP A 52 1.19 -7.22 -4.42
CA ASP A 52 2.17 -8.18 -3.94
C ASP A 52 1.56 -9.58 -3.81
N THR A 53 2.41 -10.60 -3.84
CA THR A 53 2.01 -12.00 -3.68
C THR A 53 2.24 -12.52 -2.26
N GLY A 54 2.26 -11.62 -1.27
CA GLY A 54 2.41 -11.96 0.14
C GLY A 54 1.16 -12.67 0.69
N PRO A 55 1.11 -12.88 2.01
CA PRO A 55 0.01 -13.60 2.66
C PRO A 55 -1.34 -12.86 2.59
N GLY A 56 -1.36 -11.62 2.11
CA GLY A 56 -2.54 -10.76 2.10
C GLY A 56 -2.94 -10.35 3.51
N MET A 57 -4.21 -9.95 3.65
CA MET A 57 -4.83 -9.53 4.90
C MET A 57 -6.12 -10.30 5.10
N GLY A 58 -6.36 -10.78 6.31
CA GLY A 58 -7.65 -11.38 6.69
C GLY A 58 -8.79 -10.36 6.64
N ASP A 59 -10.02 -10.82 6.47
CA ASP A 59 -11.19 -9.93 6.35
C ASP A 59 -11.39 -9.05 7.59
N GLU A 60 -11.07 -9.58 8.77
CA GLU A 60 -11.09 -8.85 10.04
C GLU A 60 -10.03 -7.73 10.12
N GLU A 61 -8.94 -7.81 9.35
CA GLU A 61 -7.85 -6.84 9.41
C GLU A 61 -8.10 -5.61 8.51
N ARG A 62 -8.79 -5.83 7.38
CA ARG A 62 -9.10 -4.81 6.36
C ARG A 62 -9.70 -3.51 6.92
N PRO A 63 -10.67 -3.52 7.85
CA PRO A 63 -11.22 -2.27 8.40
C PRO A 63 -10.24 -1.52 9.31
N HIS A 64 -9.20 -2.18 9.83
CA HIS A 64 -8.33 -1.64 10.87
C HIS A 64 -6.94 -1.24 10.38
N ILE A 65 -6.56 -1.53 9.13
CA ILE A 65 -5.20 -1.27 8.63
C ILE A 65 -4.78 0.21 8.61
N PHE A 66 -5.75 1.12 8.73
CA PHE A 66 -5.51 2.56 8.85
C PHE A 66 -5.69 3.09 10.28
N ASP A 67 -6.06 2.23 11.23
CA ASP A 67 -6.17 2.59 12.64
C ASP A 67 -4.78 2.79 13.23
N ARG A 68 -4.65 3.83 14.05
CA ARG A 68 -3.38 4.10 14.74
C ARG A 68 -3.04 2.93 15.66
N PHE A 69 -1.77 2.53 15.66
CA PHE A 69 -1.21 1.43 16.46
C PHE A 69 -1.69 0.02 16.09
N TYR A 70 -2.51 -0.14 15.04
CA TYR A 70 -2.88 -1.47 14.56
C TYR A 70 -1.69 -2.17 13.88
N GLN A 71 -1.46 -3.44 14.25
CA GLN A 71 -0.50 -4.32 13.59
C GLN A 71 -1.19 -5.65 13.27
N GLY A 72 -1.22 -6.02 12.00
CA GLY A 72 -1.81 -7.29 11.56
C GLY A 72 -1.00 -8.52 12.00
N ARG A 73 -1.63 -9.70 11.97
CA ARG A 73 -1.02 -10.97 12.44
C ARG A 73 0.22 -11.39 11.63
N ALA A 74 0.32 -10.98 10.38
CA ALA A 74 1.50 -11.22 9.55
C ALA A 74 2.77 -10.52 10.09
N ALA A 75 2.64 -9.43 10.86
CA ALA A 75 3.78 -8.73 11.45
C ALA A 75 4.40 -9.50 12.64
N SER A 76 3.63 -10.33 13.34
CA SER A 76 4.09 -11.10 14.50
C SER A 76 4.98 -12.30 14.17
N ALA A 77 5.13 -12.67 12.90
CA ALA A 77 5.95 -13.82 12.49
C ALA A 77 7.45 -13.50 12.30
N SER A 78 7.86 -12.23 12.43
CA SER A 78 9.23 -11.80 12.07
C SER A 78 10.00 -11.04 13.16
N SER A 79 9.67 -11.20 14.44
CA SER A 79 10.51 -10.70 15.54
C SER A 79 11.12 -11.86 16.32
N PRO A 80 12.36 -12.29 16.02
CA PRO A 80 13.26 -12.78 17.05
C PRO A 80 13.64 -11.59 17.94
N GLY A 81 13.57 -11.78 19.26
CA GLY A 81 14.17 -10.85 20.22
C GLY A 81 15.69 -10.83 20.14
#